data_AF-A0A2V9TWR1-F1
#
_entry.id   AF-A0A2V9TWR1-F1
#
_cell.length_a   1.000
_cell.length_b   1.000
_cell.length_c   1.000
_cell.angle_alpha   90.00
_cell.angle_beta   90.00
_cell.angle_gamma   90.00
#
_symmetry.space_group_name_H-M   'P 1'
#
loop_
_entity.id
_entity.type
_entity.pdbx_description
1 polymer ?
#
loop_
_entity_poly.entity_id
_entity_poly.type
_entity_poly.pdbx_seq_one_letter_code
_entity_poly.pdbx_strand_id
1 'polypeptide(L)'
;MKSIHIFVIALALAVCCAPALAQHGHPGDMGSGMGGGASMNHGASDHAANARNNMSASHGQTMNDILTRNTQLAGKIQHLTGMSAQQACTGFKNLGQCVAAAHVSKNLGISFSCLQADMTGTALKSSTACPAGTGSKSMSLGKAIQTLRPTSDSKTEAKKASKQADEDIKESNS
;
A
#
# COMPACT_ATOMS: atom_id res chain seq x y z
N MET A 1 -25.16 26.79 -23.78
CA MET A 1 -26.43 26.26 -23.22
C MET A 1 -26.04 25.05 -22.37
N LYS A 2 -25.67 25.16 -21.09
CA LYS A 2 -26.34 25.61 -19.85
C LYS A 2 -27.39 24.62 -19.33
N SER A 3 -26.94 23.75 -18.43
CA SER A 3 -27.72 22.93 -17.47
C SER A 3 -26.70 22.53 -16.40
N ILE A 4 -26.58 23.06 -15.18
CA ILE A 4 -27.51 23.48 -14.12
C ILE A 4 -28.51 22.39 -13.75
N HIS A 5 -28.11 21.48 -12.85
CA HIS A 5 -28.99 20.81 -11.87
C HIS A 5 -28.18 20.55 -10.58
N ILE A 6 -28.22 21.48 -9.62
CA ILE A 6 -29.01 21.42 -8.36
C ILE A 6 -28.30 20.57 -7.28
N PHE A 7 -27.48 21.27 -6.49
CA PHE A 7 -26.96 20.87 -5.17
C PHE A 7 -28.05 21.14 -4.13
N VAL A 8 -28.73 20.12 -3.60
CA VAL A 8 -29.71 20.29 -2.51
C VAL A 8 -29.69 19.08 -1.54
N ILE A 9 -29.08 19.32 -0.37
CA ILE A 9 -29.54 19.00 1.00
C ILE A 9 -29.74 17.53 1.41
N ALA A 10 -28.98 17.08 2.42
CA ALA A 10 -29.52 16.75 3.75
C ALA A 10 -28.40 16.44 4.75
N LEU A 11 -28.26 17.36 5.71
CA LEU A 11 -27.48 17.23 6.93
C LEU A 11 -28.24 16.30 7.89
N ALA A 12 -27.59 15.23 8.38
CA ALA A 12 -28.03 14.51 9.57
C ALA A 12 -26.81 14.12 10.41
N LEU A 13 -26.47 14.99 11.37
CA LEU A 13 -25.59 14.69 12.48
C LEU A 13 -26.37 13.83 13.47
N ALA A 14 -25.97 12.56 13.64
CA ALA A 14 -26.38 11.74 14.76
C ALA A 14 -25.16 11.44 15.64
N VAL A 15 -24.98 12.26 16.66
CA VAL A 15 -24.15 11.99 17.84
C VAL A 15 -24.99 11.16 18.80
N CYS A 16 -24.48 10.01 19.26
CA CYS A 16 -24.84 9.46 20.57
C CYS A 16 -23.73 8.55 21.12
N CYS A 17 -23.37 8.80 22.38
CA CYS A 17 -22.30 8.20 23.18
C CYS A 17 -22.63 6.80 23.73
N ALA A 18 -21.61 5.95 23.94
CA ALA A 18 -21.22 5.40 25.26
C ALA A 18 -20.18 4.24 25.12
N PRO A 19 -19.15 4.15 26.00
CA PRO A 19 -18.26 3.01 26.11
C PRO A 19 -18.77 2.01 27.16
N ALA A 20 -18.74 0.70 26.86
CA ALA A 20 -18.93 -0.35 27.86
C ALA A 20 -17.68 -1.22 27.93
N LEU A 21 -16.92 -1.05 29.01
CA LEU A 21 -15.97 -2.05 29.48
C LEU A 21 -16.77 -3.21 30.09
N ALA A 22 -16.49 -4.45 29.69
CA ALA A 22 -16.96 -5.63 30.39
C ALA A 22 -15.79 -6.58 30.60
N GLN A 23 -15.62 -6.96 31.86
CA GLN A 23 -14.49 -7.67 32.42
C GLN A 23 -14.58 -9.17 32.13
N HIS A 24 -13.41 -9.76 31.87
CA HIS A 24 -12.88 -10.97 32.49
C HIS A 24 -13.88 -12.00 33.07
N GLY A 25 -13.85 -13.21 32.52
CA GLY A 25 -14.37 -14.40 33.18
C GLY A 25 -14.55 -15.58 32.24
N HIS A 26 -13.54 -16.45 32.12
CA HIS A 26 -13.73 -17.82 31.63
C HIS A 26 -13.25 -18.78 32.72
N PRO A 27 -14.16 -19.55 33.34
CA PRO A 27 -13.81 -20.60 34.30
C PRO A 27 -13.63 -21.95 33.59
N GLY A 28 -12.76 -22.78 34.15
CA GLY A 28 -12.75 -24.24 33.97
C GLY A 28 -11.65 -24.78 33.08
N ASP A 29 -10.59 -25.36 33.68
CA ASP A 29 -10.52 -26.81 33.86
C ASP A 29 -9.32 -27.18 34.76
N MET A 30 -9.54 -28.15 35.65
CA MET A 30 -8.57 -28.67 36.63
C MET A 30 -8.08 -30.04 36.17
N GLY A 31 -6.77 -30.32 36.27
CA GLY A 31 -6.34 -31.72 36.29
C GLY A 31 -4.84 -32.01 36.19
N SER A 32 -4.27 -32.47 37.32
CA SER A 32 -3.11 -33.40 37.44
C SER A 32 -1.71 -32.82 37.15
N GLY A 33 -0.62 -33.02 37.90
CA GLY A 33 -0.25 -33.90 39.01
C GLY A 33 1.26 -34.21 38.90
N MET A 34 1.97 -34.37 40.04
CA MET A 34 3.42 -34.72 40.20
C MET A 34 4.43 -33.66 39.72
N GLY A 35 5.51 -33.27 40.43
CA GLY A 35 6.27 -33.90 41.49
C GLY A 35 7.74 -34.02 41.05
N GLY A 36 8.69 -33.52 41.84
CA GLY A 36 10.13 -33.85 41.73
C GLY A 36 11.02 -32.76 41.14
N GLY A 37 11.96 -32.27 41.95
CA GLY A 37 12.99 -31.32 41.53
C GLY A 37 14.16 -31.98 40.81
N ALA A 38 14.87 -31.19 40.01
CA ALA A 38 16.31 -31.33 39.74
C ALA A 38 16.84 -30.04 39.10
N SER A 39 17.93 -29.55 39.66
CA SER A 39 18.85 -28.55 39.11
C SER A 39 19.33 -28.91 37.70
N MET A 40 19.23 -27.97 36.75
CA MET A 40 20.11 -27.91 35.57
C MET A 40 20.39 -26.44 35.19
N ASN A 41 21.62 -26.04 35.53
CA ASN A 41 22.51 -25.15 34.80
C ASN A 41 22.03 -24.66 33.41
N HIS A 42 21.85 -23.34 33.26
CA HIS A 42 22.11 -22.66 32.00
C HIS A 42 22.94 -21.42 32.28
N GLY A 43 24.26 -21.60 32.14
CA GLY A 43 25.25 -20.55 32.17
C GLY A 43 25.12 -19.57 31.01
N ALA A 44 25.80 -18.46 31.19
CA ALA A 44 25.94 -17.31 30.32
C ALA A 44 26.13 -17.66 28.83
N SER A 45 25.53 -16.84 27.98
CA SER A 45 26.03 -16.58 26.63
C SER A 45 25.74 -15.13 26.30
N ASP A 46 26.78 -14.34 26.45
CA ASP A 46 26.93 -12.95 26.06
C ASP A 46 26.35 -12.68 24.66
N HIS A 47 25.39 -11.75 24.59
CA HIS A 47 25.01 -11.12 23.34
C HIS A 47 26.05 -10.06 22.97
N ALA A 48 27.23 -10.52 22.56
CA ALA A 48 28.27 -9.69 21.99
C ALA A 48 29.01 -10.46 20.88
N ALA A 49 28.48 -10.39 19.64
CA ALA A 49 29.27 -10.29 18.40
C ALA A 49 28.39 -10.53 17.16
N ASN A 50 27.91 -9.45 16.53
CA ASN A 50 28.08 -9.18 15.10
C ASN A 50 27.22 -7.99 14.64
N ALA A 51 27.46 -6.81 15.22
CA ALA A 51 27.25 -5.57 14.50
C ALA A 51 28.42 -5.37 13.51
N ARG A 52 28.56 -6.29 12.56
CA ARG A 52 29.45 -6.11 11.42
C ARG A 52 28.65 -5.38 10.35
N ASN A 53 29.04 -4.12 10.17
CA ASN A 53 28.79 -3.28 9.02
C ASN A 53 28.48 -4.09 7.76
N ASN A 54 27.22 -4.11 7.33
CA ASN A 54 26.94 -4.25 5.91
C ASN A 54 26.57 -2.85 5.40
N MET A 55 27.60 -2.06 5.17
CA MET A 55 27.53 -0.99 4.20
C MET A 55 27.28 -1.65 2.84
N SER A 56 26.02 -1.92 2.52
CA SER A 56 25.63 -1.86 1.13
C SER A 56 25.31 -0.40 0.87
N ALA A 57 26.37 0.37 0.61
CA ALA A 57 26.31 1.31 -0.49
C ALA A 57 26.10 0.50 -1.79
N SER A 58 24.99 -0.24 -1.89
CA SER A 58 24.29 -0.30 -3.15
C SER A 58 24.05 1.16 -3.45
N HIS A 59 24.73 1.68 -4.47
CA HIS A 59 24.38 2.95 -5.08
C HIS A 59 22.87 3.08 -4.97
N GLY A 60 22.39 4.07 -4.22
CA GLY A 60 20.95 4.27 -4.01
C GLY A 60 20.34 4.58 -5.36
N GLN A 61 20.10 3.54 -6.17
CA GLN A 61 19.61 3.66 -7.51
C GLN A 61 18.23 4.24 -7.37
N THR A 62 18.06 5.43 -7.92
CA THR A 62 16.75 6.06 -7.94
C THR A 62 15.84 5.17 -8.78
N MET A 63 14.52 5.26 -8.57
CA MET A 63 13.57 4.57 -9.44
C MET A 63 13.84 4.89 -10.92
N ASN A 64 14.27 6.12 -11.20
CA ASN A 64 14.62 6.58 -12.54
C ASN A 64 15.84 5.85 -13.10
N ASP A 65 16.85 5.55 -12.29
CA ASP A 65 18.01 4.74 -12.70
C ASP A 65 17.58 3.32 -13.06
N ILE A 66 16.70 2.72 -12.24
CA ILE A 66 16.19 1.37 -12.49
C ILE A 66 15.38 1.35 -13.79
N LEU A 67 14.46 2.31 -13.98
CA LEU A 67 13.64 2.43 -15.18
C LEU A 67 14.48 2.72 -16.44
N THR A 68 15.58 3.46 -16.30
CA THR A 68 16.47 3.77 -17.43
C THR A 68 17.29 2.55 -17.85
N ARG A 69 17.77 1.75 -16.89
CA ARG A 69 18.48 0.50 -17.19
C ARG A 69 17.52 -0.61 -17.64
N ASN A 70 16.28 -0.56 -17.16
CA ASN A 70 15.29 -1.59 -17.36
C ASN A 70 14.18 -1.14 -18.32
N THR A 71 14.49 -1.21 -19.61
CA THR A 71 13.58 -0.79 -20.69
C THR A 71 12.35 -1.71 -20.81
N GLN A 72 12.47 -2.98 -20.42
CA GLN A 72 11.34 -3.92 -20.41
C GLN A 72 10.30 -3.51 -19.36
N LEU A 73 10.74 -3.24 -18.13
CA LEU A 73 9.86 -2.77 -17.07
C LEU A 73 9.25 -1.40 -17.42
N ALA A 74 10.04 -0.50 -17.98
CA ALA A 74 9.53 0.79 -18.45
C ALA A 74 8.46 0.63 -19.53
N GLY A 75 8.67 -0.28 -20.50
CA GLY A 75 7.69 -0.62 -21.52
C GLY A 75 6.39 -1.20 -20.97
N LYS A 76 6.48 -2.10 -19.97
CA LYS A 76 5.31 -2.65 -19.27
C LYS A 76 4.50 -1.56 -18.56
N ILE A 77 5.17 -0.68 -17.80
CA ILE A 77 4.50 0.44 -17.12
C ILE A 77 3.82 1.37 -18.13
N GLN A 78 4.49 1.67 -19.25
CA GLN A 78 3.90 2.48 -20.31
C GLN A 78 2.67 1.83 -20.94
N HIS A 79 2.69 0.50 -21.13
CA HIS A 79 1.54 -0.23 -21.63
C HIS A 79 0.35 -0.23 -20.65
N LEU A 80 0.63 -0.31 -19.35
CA LEU A 80 -0.40 -0.33 -18.30
C LEU A 80 -1.02 1.06 -18.05
N THR A 81 -0.20 2.11 -18.10
CA THR A 81 -0.59 3.47 -17.70
C THR A 81 -0.86 4.42 -18.87
N GLY A 82 -0.38 4.10 -20.08
CA GLY A 82 -0.45 4.96 -21.26
C GLY A 82 0.50 6.15 -21.25
N MET A 83 1.43 6.24 -20.31
CA MET A 83 2.43 7.32 -20.19
C MET A 83 3.83 6.78 -19.93
N SER A 84 4.87 7.62 -20.05
CA SER A 84 6.24 7.15 -19.80
C SER A 84 6.41 6.67 -18.35
N ALA A 85 7.23 5.64 -18.15
CA ALA A 85 7.42 5.06 -16.82
C ALA A 85 7.97 6.05 -15.79
N GLN A 86 8.81 6.99 -16.23
CA GLN A 86 9.32 8.07 -15.39
C GLN A 86 8.18 8.98 -14.89
N GLN A 87 7.27 9.37 -15.79
CA GLN A 87 6.09 10.18 -15.42
C GLN A 87 5.15 9.38 -14.52
N ALA A 88 4.92 8.10 -14.83
CA ALA A 88 4.06 7.22 -14.05
C ALA A 88 4.60 7.01 -12.63
N CYS A 89 5.90 6.82 -12.47
CA CYS A 89 6.51 6.56 -11.16
C CYS A 89 6.93 7.81 -10.39
N THR A 90 6.66 9.00 -10.92
CA THR A 90 6.94 10.26 -10.23
C THR A 90 6.14 10.35 -8.92
N GLY A 91 6.80 10.74 -7.83
CA GLY A 91 6.19 10.95 -6.52
C GLY A 91 5.89 9.68 -5.72
N PHE A 92 6.04 8.49 -6.32
CA PHE A 92 5.92 7.23 -5.58
C PHE A 92 7.12 7.02 -4.65
N LYS A 93 6.88 6.36 -3.51
CA LYS A 93 7.95 6.08 -2.55
C LYS A 93 8.96 5.06 -3.07
N ASN A 94 8.47 4.07 -3.83
CA ASN A 94 9.26 2.96 -4.35
C ASN A 94 8.65 2.45 -5.66
N LEU A 95 9.48 1.81 -6.50
CA LEU A 95 9.10 1.29 -7.81
C LEU A 95 7.95 0.29 -7.72
N GLY A 96 7.97 -0.62 -6.74
CA GLY A 96 6.91 -1.59 -6.51
C GLY A 96 5.53 -0.95 -6.30
N GLN A 97 5.45 0.24 -5.69
CA GLN A 97 4.17 0.94 -5.53
C GLN A 97 3.68 1.55 -6.84
N CYS A 98 4.59 2.06 -7.68
CA CYS A 98 4.24 2.57 -9.01
C CYS A 98 3.71 1.45 -9.91
N VAL A 99 4.45 0.33 -10.00
CA VAL A 99 4.06 -0.81 -10.84
C VAL A 99 2.77 -1.44 -10.33
N ALA A 100 2.60 -1.55 -9.01
CA ALA A 100 1.34 -2.03 -8.44
C ALA A 100 0.17 -1.09 -8.76
N ALA A 101 0.36 0.23 -8.65
CA ALA A 101 -0.67 1.20 -9.04
C ALA A 101 -1.04 1.07 -10.53
N ALA A 102 -0.07 0.80 -11.41
CA ALA A 102 -0.30 0.57 -12.83
C ALA A 102 -1.17 -0.68 -13.06
N HIS A 103 -0.89 -1.78 -12.36
CA HIS A 103 -1.72 -2.99 -12.40
C HIS A 103 -3.13 -2.76 -11.86
N VAL A 104 -3.28 -2.05 -10.75
CA VAL A 104 -4.59 -1.70 -10.19
C VAL A 104 -5.43 -0.89 -11.17
N SER A 105 -4.82 0.12 -11.81
CA SER A 105 -5.47 0.93 -12.85
C SER A 105 -6.04 0.05 -13.95
N LYS A 106 -5.24 -0.91 -14.44
CA LYS A 106 -5.65 -1.84 -15.49
C LYS A 106 -6.70 -2.84 -15.02
N ASN A 107 -6.54 -3.43 -13.84
CA ASN A 107 -7.41 -4.47 -13.29
C ASN A 107 -8.81 -3.94 -12.99
N LEU A 108 -8.88 -2.73 -12.43
CA LEU A 108 -10.14 -2.13 -11.98
C LEU A 108 -10.73 -1.12 -12.96
N GLY A 109 -10.03 -0.82 -14.06
CA GLY A 109 -10.45 0.18 -15.04
C GLY A 109 -10.52 1.60 -14.46
N ILE A 110 -9.69 1.91 -13.45
CA ILE A 110 -9.62 3.24 -12.86
C ILE A 110 -8.50 4.06 -13.48
N SER A 111 -8.67 5.37 -13.53
CA SER A 111 -7.65 6.29 -14.04
C SER A 111 -6.37 6.22 -13.20
N PHE A 112 -5.25 5.83 -13.82
CA PHE A 112 -3.94 5.77 -13.15
C PHE A 112 -3.55 7.12 -12.56
N SER A 113 -3.84 8.23 -13.24
CA SER A 113 -3.55 9.58 -12.75
C SER A 113 -4.22 9.88 -11.41
N CYS A 114 -5.50 9.52 -11.26
CA CYS A 114 -6.24 9.69 -10.01
C CYS A 114 -5.64 8.84 -8.89
N LEU A 115 -5.32 7.58 -9.20
CA LEU A 115 -4.69 6.66 -8.24
C LEU A 115 -3.30 7.15 -7.81
N GLN A 116 -2.50 7.63 -8.76
CA GLN A 116 -1.20 8.24 -8.51
C GLN A 116 -1.36 9.44 -7.57
N ALA A 117 -2.23 10.40 -7.91
CA ALA A 117 -2.45 11.60 -7.10
C ALA A 117 -2.78 11.27 -5.64
N ASP A 118 -3.65 10.29 -5.40
CA ASP A 118 -4.00 9.84 -4.06
C ASP A 118 -2.85 9.16 -3.32
N MET A 119 -2.03 8.38 -4.02
CA MET A 119 -0.91 7.69 -3.40
C MET A 119 0.26 8.62 -3.10
N THR A 120 0.54 9.57 -3.98
CA THR A 120 1.65 10.51 -3.84
C THR A 120 1.27 11.74 -3.01
N GLY A 121 -0.02 12.05 -2.89
CA GLY A 121 -0.49 13.30 -2.31
C GLY A 121 -0.14 14.51 -3.19
N THR A 122 -0.04 14.31 -4.51
CA THR A 122 0.11 15.41 -5.47
C THR A 122 -1.23 15.71 -6.11
N ALA A 123 -1.79 16.89 -5.83
CA ALA A 123 -3.05 17.30 -6.45
C ALA A 123 -2.92 17.45 -7.97
N LEU A 124 -3.80 16.79 -8.72
CA LEU A 124 -3.96 17.02 -10.14
C LEU A 124 -4.55 18.41 -10.37
N LYS A 125 -3.99 19.17 -11.33
CA LYS A 125 -4.55 20.47 -11.74
C LYS A 125 -5.99 20.37 -12.29
N SER A 126 -6.43 19.17 -12.65
CA SER A 126 -7.79 18.90 -13.13
C SER A 126 -8.49 17.89 -12.20
N SER A 127 -9.25 18.43 -11.24
CA SER A 127 -10.06 17.66 -10.27
C SER A 127 -11.31 17.02 -10.90
N THR A 128 -11.73 17.49 -12.08
CA THR A 128 -12.97 17.04 -12.74
C THR A 128 -12.90 15.61 -13.28
N ALA A 129 -11.70 15.01 -13.38
CA ALA A 129 -11.51 13.66 -13.94
C ALA A 129 -11.57 12.53 -12.90
N CYS A 130 -11.52 12.83 -11.60
CA CYS A 130 -11.39 11.83 -10.53
C CYS A 130 -12.61 11.84 -9.60
N PRO A 131 -13.33 10.72 -9.44
CA PRO A 131 -14.61 10.70 -8.73
C PRO A 131 -14.51 10.85 -7.20
N ALA A 132 -13.34 10.64 -6.58
CA ALA A 132 -13.06 10.93 -5.17
C ALA A 132 -11.57 10.74 -4.90
N GLY A 133 -10.98 11.50 -3.98
CA GLY A 133 -9.55 11.43 -3.69
C GLY A 133 -8.73 12.14 -4.78
N THR A 134 -8.18 13.30 -4.43
CA THR A 134 -7.46 14.18 -5.37
C THR A 134 -6.12 14.61 -4.82
N GLY A 135 -5.48 13.76 -4.01
CA GLY A 135 -4.09 13.93 -3.63
C GLY A 135 -3.80 15.07 -2.64
N SER A 136 -4.70 15.38 -1.71
CA SER A 136 -4.38 16.30 -0.60
C SER A 136 -3.52 15.67 0.49
N LYS A 137 -3.50 14.34 0.57
CA LYS A 137 -2.69 13.55 1.50
C LYS A 137 -2.29 12.25 0.81
N SER A 138 -1.04 11.83 1.00
CA SER A 138 -0.60 10.52 0.51
C SER A 138 -1.33 9.39 1.26
N MET A 139 -1.90 8.48 0.50
CA MET A 139 -2.65 7.33 0.99
C MET A 139 -2.01 6.01 0.53
N SER A 140 -2.26 4.92 1.28
CA SER A 140 -1.83 3.59 0.85
C SER A 140 -2.62 3.13 -0.38
N LEU A 141 -2.05 2.24 -1.19
CA LEU A 141 -2.68 1.68 -2.40
C LEU A 141 -4.12 1.19 -2.13
N GLY A 142 -4.33 0.35 -1.11
CA GLY A 142 -5.66 -0.12 -0.76
C GLY A 142 -6.64 0.98 -0.31
N LYS A 143 -6.15 2.07 0.30
CA LYS A 143 -7.00 3.21 0.68
C LYS A 143 -7.39 4.02 -0.56
N ALA A 144 -6.45 4.25 -1.48
CA ALA A 144 -6.72 4.94 -2.74
C ALA A 144 -7.72 4.15 -3.61
N ILE A 145 -7.57 2.82 -3.70
CA ILE A 145 -8.55 1.95 -4.37
C ILE A 145 -9.92 2.08 -3.73
N GLN A 146 -10.02 1.98 -2.40
CA GLN A 146 -11.30 2.09 -1.69
C GLN A 146 -11.98 3.44 -1.92
N THR A 147 -11.19 4.50 -2.08
CA THR A 147 -11.67 5.86 -2.31
C THR A 147 -12.20 6.01 -3.74
N LEU A 148 -11.45 5.55 -4.74
CA LEU A 148 -11.81 5.66 -6.15
C LEU A 148 -12.88 4.66 -6.59
N ARG A 149 -12.87 3.46 -5.99
CA ARG A 149 -13.78 2.34 -6.27
C ARG A 149 -14.23 1.67 -4.97
N PRO A 150 -15.24 2.24 -4.29
CA PRO A 150 -15.70 1.70 -3.02
C PRO A 150 -16.34 0.31 -3.13
N THR A 151 -16.77 -0.11 -4.34
CA THR A 151 -17.43 -1.39 -4.60
C THR A 151 -16.45 -2.55 -4.84
N SER A 152 -15.16 -2.29 -5.02
CA SER A 152 -14.14 -3.34 -5.23
C SER A 152 -13.48 -3.78 -3.93
N ASP A 153 -12.99 -5.03 -3.89
CA ASP A 153 -12.16 -5.50 -2.77
C ASP A 153 -10.75 -4.91 -2.89
N SER A 154 -10.61 -3.73 -2.29
CA SER A 154 -9.39 -2.94 -2.29
C SER A 154 -8.17 -3.68 -1.74
N LYS A 155 -8.37 -4.61 -0.80
CA LYS A 155 -7.28 -5.36 -0.16
C LYS A 155 -6.80 -6.48 -1.06
N THR A 156 -7.74 -7.21 -1.66
CA THR A 156 -7.43 -8.29 -2.61
C THR A 156 -6.75 -7.73 -3.85
N GLU A 157 -7.25 -6.63 -4.40
CA GLU A 157 -6.66 -6.02 -5.60
C GLU A 157 -5.31 -5.38 -5.31
N ALA A 158 -5.13 -4.71 -4.17
CA ALA A 158 -3.82 -4.20 -3.78
C ALA A 158 -2.80 -5.34 -3.65
N LYS A 159 -3.17 -6.46 -3.01
CA LYS A 159 -2.28 -7.63 -2.87
C LYS A 159 -1.95 -8.26 -4.22
N LYS A 160 -2.95 -8.43 -5.07
CA LYS A 160 -2.78 -8.99 -6.43
C LYS A 160 -1.82 -8.12 -7.23
N ALA A 161 -2.04 -6.81 -7.25
CA ALA A 161 -1.19 -5.88 -7.98
C ALA A 161 0.22 -5.76 -7.40
N SER A 162 0.38 -5.87 -6.07
CA SER A 162 1.71 -5.96 -5.46
C SER A 162 2.46 -7.21 -5.93
N LYS A 163 1.80 -8.38 -5.95
CA LYS A 163 2.42 -9.61 -6.49
C LYS A 163 2.83 -9.44 -7.94
N GLN A 164 1.94 -8.92 -8.78
CA GLN A 164 2.22 -8.66 -10.20
C GLN A 164 3.42 -7.70 -10.36
N ALA A 165 3.51 -6.67 -9.51
CA ALA A 165 4.63 -5.75 -9.51
C ALA A 165 5.95 -6.41 -9.10
N ASP A 166 5.94 -7.24 -8.07
CA ASP A 166 7.13 -8.00 -7.64
C ASP A 166 7.60 -8.97 -8.74
N GLU A 167 6.67 -9.65 -9.41
CA GLU A 167 6.96 -10.54 -10.53
C GLU A 167 7.56 -9.77 -11.72
N ASP A 168 6.97 -8.63 -12.10
CA ASP A 168 7.48 -7.80 -13.18
C ASP A 168 8.88 -7.26 -12.88
N ILE A 169 9.12 -6.79 -11.66
CA ILE A 169 10.43 -6.27 -11.25
C ILE A 169 11.47 -7.41 -11.27
N LYS A 170 11.11 -8.60 -10.80
CA LYS A 170 11.99 -9.77 -10.77
C LYS A 170 12.32 -10.28 -12.17
N GLU A 171 11.30 -10.46 -13.02
CA GLU A 171 11.46 -10.88 -14.41
C GLU A 171 12.36 -9.91 -15.16
N SER A 172 12.17 -8.61 -14.94
CA SER A 172 12.95 -7.61 -15.65
C SER A 172 14.39 -7.49 -15.13
N ASN A 173 14.71 -8.00 -13.94
CA ASN A 173 16.07 -8.04 -13.39
C ASN A 173 16.82 -9.33 -13.77
N SER A 174 16.13 -10.31 -14.37
CA SER A 174 16.67 -11.61 -14.78
C SER A 174 17.30 -11.55 -16.17
#